data_AF-A0A067SLB7-F1
#
_entry.id   AF-A0A067SLB7-F1
#
_cell.length_a   1.000
_cell.length_b   1.000
_cell.length_c   1.000
_cell.angle_alpha   90.00
_cell.angle_beta   90.00
_cell.angle_gamma   90.00
#
_symmetry.space_group_name_H-M   'P 1'
#
loop_
_entity.id
_entity.type
_entity.pdbx_description
1 polymer ?
#
loop_
_entity_poly.entity_id
_entity_poly.type
_entity_poly.pdbx_seq_one_letter_code
_entity_poly.pdbx_strand_id
1 'polypeptide(L)'
;NFSMTDYASQGKTREKNLVDVSNCQNHQSYYTCLSRSACAADTIILKGFDPSKIIGHASGWLRQEFRELELMDYITYLKFKGELPAEIQRHTRRETIKAFMSWKGPGFVPDKMHDAIRWSSDKPFERADTIFSEWKILQKRKKPTSESSSLFRPNVLPSLKLKRKASATDLINKTDRIKRSKTKGTEYVVSVSSPFGPQVQNEVPYYHTPIGLIWDGQNYSCAYDTLFTIIHHIWSLDPHTWNDRLQHMTDFTAALVNGFEQHAHGLCTFESTRDRVRSMLYESSPASFPYGPSLISIYDLACEVLRTPHVSTERIKICRNCQWTDNAPVSTNRTCIISIGYTECQSWFNDCLEHTNYQCRNCSTRNIAFRVELNITPPIIFIDLRSPATEVEISQEFAINSREGRVNFVLRGVVYYGDNHFTCRLVFGENSWFHDGITTKRNVVRDSPFTQRT
;
A
#
# COMPACT_ATOMS: atom_id res chain seq x y z
N ASN A 1 -5.88 -2.45 -30.14
CA ASN A 1 -5.46 -1.36 -29.22
C ASN A 1 -6.70 -0.70 -28.66
N PHE A 2 -6.84 -0.67 -27.33
CA PHE A 2 -7.88 0.12 -26.67
C PHE A 2 -7.44 1.59 -26.64
N SER A 3 -8.41 2.50 -26.70
CA SER A 3 -8.19 3.94 -26.62
C SER A 3 -7.82 4.36 -25.20
N MET A 4 -6.77 5.17 -25.07
CA MET A 4 -6.34 5.69 -23.77
C MET A 4 -7.22 6.84 -23.32
N THR A 5 -7.53 6.86 -22.03
CA THR A 5 -8.12 7.99 -21.31
C THR A 5 -7.17 8.42 -20.19
N ASP A 6 -7.49 9.50 -19.49
CA ASP A 6 -6.70 10.07 -18.40
C ASP A 6 -6.61 9.13 -17.18
N TYR A 7 -7.59 8.24 -17.03
CA TYR A 7 -7.58 7.16 -16.04
C TYR A 7 -6.76 5.93 -16.47
N ALA A 8 -6.46 5.79 -17.77
CA ALA A 8 -5.73 4.64 -18.32
C ALA A 8 -4.33 5.00 -18.85
N SER A 9 -3.82 6.20 -18.53
CA SER A 9 -2.56 6.74 -19.05
C SER A 9 -1.32 6.48 -18.18
N GLN A 10 -1.39 5.61 -17.17
CA GLN A 10 -0.20 5.15 -16.43
C GLN A 10 0.59 4.11 -17.26
N GLY A 11 1.91 4.31 -17.43
CA GLY A 11 2.77 3.35 -18.15
C GLY A 11 3.83 3.98 -19.07
N LYS A 12 4.46 3.15 -19.93
CA LYS A 12 5.57 3.54 -20.82
C LYS A 12 5.12 4.34 -22.05
N THR A 13 6.04 5.07 -22.67
CA THR A 13 5.85 5.74 -23.98
C THR A 13 5.41 4.73 -25.03
N ARG A 14 4.45 5.11 -25.87
CA ARG A 14 3.85 4.27 -26.91
C ARG A 14 4.23 4.83 -28.27
N GLU A 15 4.73 3.95 -29.14
CA GLU A 15 4.96 4.29 -30.55
C GLU A 15 3.66 4.74 -31.21
N LYS A 16 2.60 3.92 -31.14
CA LYS A 16 1.25 4.29 -31.61
C LYS A 16 0.32 4.53 -30.43
N ASN A 17 -0.06 5.78 -30.22
CA ASN A 17 -0.90 6.20 -29.10
C ASN A 17 -2.33 6.52 -29.58
N LEU A 18 -3.25 5.57 -29.41
CA LEU A 18 -4.67 5.81 -29.64
C LEU A 18 -5.26 6.44 -28.38
N VAL A 19 -5.77 7.66 -28.46
CA VAL A 19 -6.31 8.43 -27.32
C VAL A 19 -7.77 8.81 -27.57
N ASP A 20 -8.59 8.69 -26.54
CA ASP A 20 -9.93 9.27 -26.47
C ASP A 20 -9.96 10.36 -25.40
N VAL A 21 -9.85 11.61 -25.84
CA VAL A 21 -9.81 12.79 -24.98
C VAL A 21 -11.19 13.42 -24.75
N SER A 22 -12.27 12.84 -25.29
CA SER A 22 -13.61 13.46 -25.21
C SER A 22 -14.10 13.61 -23.77
N ASN A 23 -13.67 12.70 -22.88
CA ASN A 23 -14.07 12.66 -21.48
C ASN A 23 -13.04 13.31 -20.54
N CYS A 24 -11.96 13.88 -21.08
CA CYS A 24 -10.96 14.58 -20.29
C CYS A 24 -11.57 15.86 -19.68
N GLN A 25 -11.44 15.99 -18.37
CA GLN A 25 -12.12 17.04 -17.60
C GLN A 25 -11.34 18.36 -17.60
N ASN A 26 -10.01 18.32 -17.66
CA ASN A 26 -9.14 19.48 -17.48
C ASN A 26 -7.83 19.39 -18.29
N HIS A 27 -7.06 20.47 -18.36
CA HIS A 27 -5.77 20.51 -19.05
C HIS A 27 -4.83 19.35 -18.66
N GLN A 28 -4.77 18.99 -17.38
CA GLN A 28 -3.91 17.90 -16.91
C GLN A 28 -4.34 16.55 -17.51
N SER A 29 -5.64 16.24 -17.52
CA SER A 29 -6.16 14.99 -18.12
C SER A 29 -5.81 14.86 -19.61
N TYR A 30 -5.89 15.97 -20.35
CA TYR A 30 -5.45 16.03 -21.75
C TYR A 30 -3.96 15.76 -21.88
N TYR A 31 -3.14 16.45 -21.09
CA TYR A 31 -1.69 16.26 -21.06
C TYR A 31 -1.32 14.80 -20.74
N THR A 32 -1.94 14.18 -19.74
CA THR A 32 -1.62 12.80 -19.34
C THR A 32 -1.92 11.81 -20.47
N CYS A 33 -3.05 11.95 -21.17
CA CYS A 33 -3.38 11.10 -22.33
C CYS A 33 -2.35 11.24 -23.47
N LEU A 34 -1.99 12.48 -23.79
CA LEU A 34 -1.18 12.83 -24.95
C LEU A 34 0.32 12.62 -24.70
N SER A 35 0.80 12.83 -23.47
CA SER A 35 2.22 12.69 -23.08
C SER A 35 2.78 11.29 -23.24
N ARG A 36 1.91 10.30 -23.50
CA ARG A 36 2.30 8.92 -23.73
C ARG A 36 2.69 8.62 -25.18
N SER A 37 2.47 9.56 -26.09
CA SER A 37 2.90 9.45 -27.48
C SER A 37 4.42 9.57 -27.61
N ALA A 38 5.03 8.67 -28.38
CA ALA A 38 6.43 8.81 -28.79
C ALA A 38 6.64 9.96 -29.77
N CYS A 39 5.65 10.20 -30.65
CA CYS A 39 5.66 11.31 -31.60
C CYS A 39 4.24 11.78 -31.93
N ALA A 40 4.12 12.96 -32.53
CA ALA A 40 2.83 13.50 -32.96
C ALA A 40 2.22 12.70 -34.12
N ALA A 41 3.04 12.21 -35.06
CA ALA A 41 2.58 11.49 -36.26
C ALA A 41 1.82 10.19 -35.92
N ASP A 42 2.22 9.52 -34.84
CA ASP A 42 1.62 8.27 -34.38
C ASP A 42 0.62 8.46 -33.22
N THR A 43 0.21 9.71 -32.96
CA THR A 43 -0.87 10.04 -32.02
C THR A 43 -2.21 10.06 -32.76
N ILE A 44 -3.10 9.15 -32.41
CA ILE A 44 -4.41 8.99 -33.05
C ILE A 44 -5.49 9.41 -32.05
N ILE A 45 -6.08 10.59 -32.27
CA ILE A 45 -7.20 11.09 -31.46
C ILE A 45 -8.51 10.57 -32.08
N LEU A 46 -9.25 9.76 -31.32
CA LEU A 46 -10.42 9.04 -31.84
C LEU A 46 -11.70 9.88 -31.89
N LYS A 47 -11.82 10.91 -31.06
CA LYS A 47 -13.01 11.77 -30.95
C LYS A 47 -12.62 13.24 -30.85
N GLY A 48 -13.60 14.11 -31.12
CA GLY A 48 -13.43 15.55 -30.92
C GLY A 48 -13.01 15.90 -29.49
N PHE A 49 -12.30 17.01 -29.36
CA PHE A 49 -11.87 17.57 -28.10
C PHE A 49 -12.42 18.99 -27.93
N ASP A 50 -12.41 19.47 -26.69
CA ASP A 50 -12.78 20.84 -26.33
C ASP A 50 -11.52 21.72 -26.31
N PRO A 51 -11.32 22.62 -27.30
CA PRO A 51 -10.13 23.45 -27.36
C PRO A 51 -9.97 24.35 -26.13
N SER A 52 -11.06 24.74 -25.46
CA SER A 52 -10.99 25.60 -24.27
C SER A 52 -10.32 24.92 -23.07
N LYS A 53 -10.30 23.58 -23.03
CA LYS A 53 -9.61 22.80 -22.00
C LYS A 53 -8.10 22.66 -22.26
N ILE A 54 -7.68 22.92 -23.49
CA ILE A 54 -6.28 22.90 -23.94
C ILE A 54 -5.73 24.34 -23.94
N ILE A 55 -6.60 25.30 -24.28
CA ILE A 55 -6.29 26.72 -24.47
C ILE A 55 -7.01 27.51 -23.37
N GLY A 56 -6.29 27.92 -22.32
CA GLY A 56 -6.97 28.64 -21.23
C GLY A 56 -6.21 28.85 -19.92
N HIS A 57 -4.87 28.81 -19.96
CA HIS A 57 -3.97 28.90 -18.81
C HIS A 57 -4.01 27.70 -17.84
N ALA A 58 -2.83 27.32 -17.33
CA ALA A 58 -2.70 26.31 -16.29
C ALA A 58 -3.46 26.74 -15.02
N SER A 59 -4.01 25.78 -14.29
CA SER A 59 -4.64 26.04 -12.99
C SER A 59 -3.66 26.71 -12.03
N GLY A 60 -4.14 27.49 -11.06
CA GLY A 60 -3.28 28.28 -10.16
C GLY A 60 -2.16 27.46 -9.50
N TRP A 61 -2.51 26.28 -8.98
CA TRP A 61 -1.54 25.36 -8.38
C TRP A 61 -0.55 24.78 -9.40
N LEU A 62 -1.02 24.33 -10.58
CA LEU A 62 -0.14 23.79 -11.62
C LEU A 62 0.81 24.86 -12.18
N ARG A 63 0.32 26.09 -12.32
CA ARG A 63 1.13 27.26 -12.68
C ARG A 63 2.21 27.53 -11.65
N GLN A 64 1.89 27.40 -10.35
CA GLN A 64 2.85 27.55 -9.27
C GLN A 64 3.90 26.44 -9.27
N GLU A 65 3.50 25.19 -9.56
CA GLU A 65 4.43 24.07 -9.69
C GLU A 65 5.43 24.29 -10.84
N PHE A 66 4.98 24.75 -12.02
CA PHE A 66 5.89 25.10 -13.12
C PHE A 66 6.82 26.26 -12.77
N ARG A 67 6.34 27.28 -12.06
CA ARG A 67 7.20 28.38 -11.57
C ARG A 67 8.31 27.86 -10.66
N GLU A 68 8.00 26.95 -9.75
CA GLU A 68 8.96 26.33 -8.84
C GLU A 68 9.98 25.47 -9.58
N LEU A 69 9.56 24.71 -10.61
CA LEU A 69 10.45 23.90 -11.44
C LEU A 69 11.44 24.75 -12.25
N GLU A 70 10.97 25.81 -12.90
CA GLU A 70 11.82 26.74 -13.65
C GLU A 70 12.82 27.47 -12.73
N LEU A 71 12.38 27.84 -11.53
CA LEU A 71 13.27 28.45 -10.54
C LEU A 71 14.33 27.44 -10.08
N MET A 72 13.97 26.17 -9.90
CA MET A 72 14.91 25.10 -9.58
C MET A 72 15.90 24.84 -10.72
N ASP A 73 15.46 24.89 -11.98
CA ASP A 73 16.35 24.78 -13.13
C ASP A 73 17.37 25.93 -13.14
N TYR A 74 16.91 27.16 -12.91
CA TYR A 74 17.78 28.33 -12.82
C TYR A 74 18.79 28.23 -11.66
N ILE A 75 18.37 27.75 -10.49
CA ILE A 75 19.26 27.48 -9.35
C ILE A 75 20.32 26.44 -9.73
N THR A 76 19.91 25.39 -10.44
CA THR A 76 20.81 24.33 -10.92
C THR A 76 21.82 24.87 -11.94
N TYR A 77 21.38 25.77 -12.83
CA TYR A 77 22.25 26.48 -13.77
C TYR A 77 23.30 27.33 -13.06
N LEU A 78 22.92 28.12 -12.05
CA LEU A 78 23.87 28.91 -11.26
C LEU A 78 24.87 28.02 -10.51
N LYS A 79 24.40 26.88 -9.97
CA LYS A 79 25.27 25.90 -9.34
C LYS A 79 26.31 25.36 -10.32
N PHE A 80 25.88 25.00 -11.53
CA PHE A 80 26.76 24.53 -12.58
C PHE A 80 27.81 25.59 -12.98
N LYS A 81 27.43 26.87 -12.99
CA LYS A 81 28.35 27.99 -13.23
C LYS A 81 29.26 28.33 -12.05
N GLY A 82 29.04 27.73 -10.87
CA GLY A 82 29.77 28.08 -9.65
C GLY A 82 29.34 29.43 -9.05
N GLU A 83 28.21 29.99 -9.48
CA GLU A 83 27.69 31.30 -9.08
C GLU A 83 26.64 31.20 -7.95
N LEU A 84 26.30 29.99 -7.51
CA LEU A 84 25.35 29.75 -6.44
C LEU A 84 26.06 29.72 -5.07
N PRO A 85 25.73 30.62 -4.12
CA PRO A 85 26.22 30.53 -2.75
C PRO A 85 25.91 29.18 -2.09
N ALA A 86 26.87 28.64 -1.35
CA ALA A 86 26.76 27.31 -0.71
C ALA A 86 25.56 27.19 0.25
N GLU A 87 25.15 28.31 0.85
CA GLU A 87 24.06 28.40 1.83
C GLU A 87 22.65 28.29 1.21
N ILE A 88 22.53 28.36 -0.12
CA ILE A 88 21.22 28.33 -0.78
C ILE A 88 20.70 26.89 -0.91
N GLN A 89 21.58 25.92 -1.11
CA GLN A 89 21.14 24.54 -1.29
C GLN A 89 20.74 23.93 0.07
N ARG A 90 19.48 23.53 0.19
CA ARG A 90 18.90 22.94 1.41
C ARG A 90 18.40 21.53 1.14
N HIS A 91 17.86 20.86 2.17
CA HIS A 91 17.43 19.46 2.08
C HIS A 91 16.16 19.30 1.23
N THR A 92 15.30 20.32 1.21
CA THR A 92 14.05 20.29 0.45
C THR A 92 14.01 21.32 -0.66
N ARG A 93 13.20 21.05 -1.70
CA ARG A 93 12.86 22.02 -2.76
C ARG A 93 12.38 23.34 -2.16
N ARG A 94 11.46 23.26 -1.19
CA ARG A 94 10.85 24.42 -0.54
C ARG A 94 11.89 25.30 0.15
N GLU A 95 12.75 24.70 0.97
CA GLU A 95 13.79 25.45 1.69
C GLU A 95 14.80 26.07 0.73
N THR A 96 15.16 25.36 -0.34
CA THR A 96 16.09 25.84 -1.37
C THR A 96 15.50 27.05 -2.11
N ILE A 97 14.25 26.95 -2.58
CA ILE A 97 13.52 28.06 -3.21
C ILE A 97 13.38 29.24 -2.25
N LYS A 98 13.05 28.99 -0.98
CA LYS A 98 12.93 30.04 0.05
C LYS A 98 14.26 30.76 0.26
N ALA A 99 15.36 30.03 0.44
CA ALA A 99 16.69 30.60 0.61
C ALA A 99 17.11 31.40 -0.63
N PHE A 100 16.86 30.85 -1.82
CA PHE A 100 17.16 31.51 -3.09
C PHE A 100 16.38 32.82 -3.27
N MET A 101 15.07 32.81 -3.02
CA MET A 101 14.24 34.01 -3.15
C MET A 101 14.54 35.05 -2.09
N SER A 102 15.02 34.65 -0.90
CA SER A 102 15.55 35.60 0.10
C SER A 102 16.85 36.24 -0.36
N TRP A 103 17.70 35.52 -1.12
CA TRP A 103 18.95 36.04 -1.66
C TRP A 103 18.75 36.98 -2.86
N LYS A 104 17.97 36.57 -3.87
CA LYS A 104 17.71 37.39 -5.08
C LYS A 104 16.65 38.47 -4.87
N GLY A 105 15.76 38.28 -3.91
CA GLY A 105 14.62 39.15 -3.64
C GLY A 105 13.29 38.57 -4.18
N PRO A 106 12.16 38.97 -3.57
CA PRO A 106 10.83 38.38 -3.85
C PRO A 106 10.31 38.65 -5.27
N GLY A 107 10.79 39.72 -5.92
CA GLY A 107 10.41 40.09 -7.29
C GLY A 107 11.34 39.53 -8.37
N PHE A 108 12.36 38.76 -8.01
CA PHE A 108 13.26 38.15 -8.99
C PHE A 108 12.48 37.18 -9.88
N VAL A 109 12.72 37.22 -11.19
CA VAL A 109 12.16 36.29 -12.19
C VAL A 109 13.31 35.90 -13.12
N PRO A 110 13.57 34.60 -13.37
CA PRO A 110 14.58 34.18 -14.33
C PRO A 110 14.30 34.69 -15.76
N ASP A 111 15.34 35.10 -16.49
CA ASP A 111 15.19 35.69 -17.84
C ASP A 111 14.51 34.76 -18.85
N LYS A 112 14.71 33.45 -18.71
CA LYS A 112 14.14 32.42 -19.61
C LYS A 112 12.71 32.00 -19.24
N MET A 113 12.12 32.61 -18.22
CA MET A 113 10.79 32.23 -17.77
C MET A 113 9.73 32.57 -18.84
N HIS A 114 8.92 31.58 -19.18
CA HIS A 114 7.84 31.75 -20.15
C HIS A 114 6.75 32.72 -19.63
N ASP A 115 6.27 33.61 -20.51
CA ASP A 115 5.31 34.68 -20.15
C ASP A 115 4.04 34.17 -19.45
N ALA A 116 3.55 32.99 -19.88
CA ALA A 116 2.35 32.37 -19.30
C ALA A 116 2.48 31.99 -17.80
N ILE A 117 3.71 31.78 -17.30
CA ILE A 117 3.97 31.41 -15.91
C ILE A 117 4.75 32.50 -15.15
N ARG A 118 5.10 33.61 -15.80
CA ARG A 118 5.78 34.74 -15.17
C ARG A 118 4.98 35.28 -13.99
N TRP A 119 5.65 35.73 -12.93
CA TRP A 119 5.02 36.44 -11.82
C TRP A 119 5.32 37.93 -11.87
N SER A 120 4.38 38.70 -11.32
CA SER A 120 4.40 40.16 -11.23
C SER A 120 3.66 40.60 -9.96
N SER A 121 3.56 41.90 -9.71
CA SER A 121 2.68 42.45 -8.68
C SER A 121 1.23 41.96 -8.81
N ASP A 122 0.73 41.83 -10.05
CA ASP A 122 -0.66 41.44 -10.33
C ASP A 122 -0.88 39.93 -10.23
N LYS A 123 0.19 39.14 -10.37
CA LYS A 123 0.18 37.68 -10.30
C LYS A 123 1.37 37.21 -9.48
N PRO A 124 1.38 37.43 -8.15
CA PRO A 124 2.55 37.18 -7.32
C PRO A 124 2.96 35.71 -7.36
N PHE A 125 4.23 35.47 -7.04
CA PHE A 125 4.70 34.13 -6.71
C PHE A 125 4.08 33.75 -5.36
N GLU A 126 2.95 33.04 -5.42
CA GLU A 126 2.24 32.58 -4.25
C GLU A 126 3.05 31.47 -3.60
N ARG A 127 3.77 31.81 -2.53
CA ARG A 127 4.29 30.80 -1.62
C ARG A 127 3.10 30.14 -0.98
N ALA A 128 3.10 28.81 -0.92
CA ALA A 128 2.25 28.10 0.03
C ALA A 128 2.72 28.46 1.46
N ASP A 129 2.35 29.65 1.92
CA ASP A 129 2.41 30.09 3.31
C ASP A 129 1.13 29.64 4.00
N THR A 130 0.93 28.33 3.99
CA THR A 130 0.12 27.66 5.00
C THR A 130 1.15 27.02 5.93
N ILE A 131 1.36 27.61 7.11
CA ILE A 131 0.64 27.21 8.33
C ILE A 131 0.31 25.72 8.19
N PHE A 132 0.92 24.85 8.99
CA PHE A 132 0.21 23.64 9.38
C PHE A 132 -1.15 24.14 9.86
N SER A 133 -2.15 24.17 8.99
CA SER A 133 -3.50 24.45 9.41
C SER A 133 -3.73 23.34 10.41
N GLU A 134 -3.75 23.70 11.70
CA GLU A 134 -4.20 22.79 12.72
C GLU A 134 -5.47 22.20 12.17
N TRP A 135 -5.42 20.89 11.92
CA TRP A 135 -6.51 20.20 11.29
C TRP A 135 -7.69 20.36 12.26
N LYS A 136 -8.63 21.23 11.91
CA LYS A 136 -9.80 21.51 12.73
C LYS A 136 -11.00 20.99 11.98
N ILE A 137 -11.76 20.15 12.67
CA ILE A 137 -13.03 19.64 12.18
C ILE A 137 -13.95 20.85 12.01
N LEU A 138 -14.25 21.21 10.76
CA LEU A 138 -15.31 22.15 10.46
C LEU A 138 -16.64 21.47 10.83
N GLN A 139 -17.23 21.87 11.95
CA GLN A 139 -18.58 21.46 12.30
C GLN A 139 -19.52 21.90 11.17
N LYS A 140 -20.18 20.94 10.52
CA LYS A 140 -21.18 21.23 9.50
C LYS A 140 -22.25 22.12 10.11
N ARG A 141 -22.31 23.39 9.70
CA ARG A 141 -23.52 24.20 9.87
C ARG A 141 -24.66 23.44 9.19
N LYS A 142 -25.70 23.09 9.95
CA LYS A 142 -26.94 22.52 9.41
C LYS A 142 -27.44 23.48 8.32
N LYS A 143 -27.38 23.05 7.06
CA LYS A 143 -28.09 23.76 6.00
C LYS A 143 -29.59 23.60 6.26
N PRO A 144 -30.38 24.69 6.24
CA PRO A 144 -31.81 24.58 6.33
C PRO A 144 -32.32 23.84 5.09
N THR A 145 -33.16 22.85 5.33
CA THR A 145 -33.90 22.09 4.32
C THR A 145 -34.77 23.05 3.52
N SER A 146 -34.52 23.18 2.23
CA SER A 146 -35.49 23.73 1.29
C SER A 146 -35.34 23.01 -0.06
N GLU A 147 -36.48 22.86 -0.71
CA GLU A 147 -36.83 21.85 -1.69
C GLU A 147 -36.37 22.16 -3.13
N SER A 148 -36.23 21.07 -3.90
CA SER A 148 -36.53 20.93 -5.33
C SER A 148 -35.72 21.69 -6.40
N SER A 149 -35.25 20.90 -7.38
CA SER A 149 -35.23 21.10 -8.86
C SER A 149 -33.97 20.40 -9.43
N SER A 150 -34.06 19.13 -9.85
CA SER A 150 -34.52 18.61 -11.15
C SER A 150 -33.51 18.73 -12.30
N LEU A 151 -33.44 17.63 -13.07
CA LEU A 151 -32.87 17.46 -14.43
C LEU A 151 -31.35 17.16 -14.43
N PHE A 152 -30.81 16.04 -14.91
CA PHE A 152 -31.14 15.18 -16.06
C PHE A 152 -30.69 13.72 -15.84
N ARG A 153 -31.48 12.74 -16.30
CA ARG A 153 -31.00 11.44 -16.80
C ARG A 153 -31.00 11.51 -18.33
N PRO A 154 -30.16 10.72 -19.03
CA PRO A 154 -30.74 9.54 -19.67
C PRO A 154 -29.85 8.29 -19.76
N ASN A 155 -30.53 7.16 -19.51
CA ASN A 155 -30.54 5.89 -20.25
C ASN A 155 -29.27 5.02 -20.40
N VAL A 156 -29.35 3.91 -19.66
CA VAL A 156 -28.76 2.59 -19.90
C VAL A 156 -29.40 1.93 -21.13
N LEU A 157 -28.64 1.12 -21.89
CA LEU A 157 -28.95 -0.27 -22.35
C LEU A 157 -27.79 -0.86 -23.20
N PRO A 158 -27.67 -2.20 -23.39
CA PRO A 158 -26.60 -2.99 -22.74
C PRO A 158 -25.74 -3.89 -23.67
N SER A 159 -24.58 -4.28 -23.13
CA SER A 159 -23.76 -5.50 -23.33
C SER A 159 -23.88 -6.35 -24.61
N LEU A 160 -22.73 -6.64 -25.25
CA LEU A 160 -22.47 -7.93 -25.89
C LEU A 160 -21.12 -8.53 -25.45
N LYS A 161 -21.22 -9.74 -24.89
CA LYS A 161 -20.12 -10.60 -24.43
C LYS A 161 -19.45 -11.27 -25.62
N LEU A 162 -18.12 -11.36 -25.61
CA LEU A 162 -17.41 -12.48 -26.27
C LEU A 162 -16.39 -13.10 -25.32
N LYS A 163 -16.64 -14.37 -24.97
CA LYS A 163 -15.72 -15.30 -24.30
C LYS A 163 -14.81 -15.96 -25.34
N ARG A 164 -13.56 -16.23 -24.94
CA ARG A 164 -12.74 -17.46 -25.17
C ARG A 164 -11.27 -17.08 -24.99
N LYS A 165 -10.36 -17.91 -24.51
CA LYS A 165 -10.35 -19.20 -23.81
C LYS A 165 -8.88 -19.36 -23.42
N ALA A 166 -8.61 -19.78 -22.19
CA ALA A 166 -7.29 -20.23 -21.79
C ALA A 166 -6.98 -21.62 -22.39
N SER A 167 -5.72 -21.89 -22.62
CA SER A 167 -5.07 -23.21 -22.59
C SER A 167 -3.60 -22.98 -22.84
N ALA A 168 -2.67 -23.74 -22.29
CA ALA A 168 -2.64 -24.81 -21.29
C ALA A 168 -1.11 -25.03 -21.12
N THR A 169 -0.62 -25.16 -19.88
CA THR A 169 0.04 -26.39 -19.39
C THR A 169 1.40 -26.66 -20.10
N ASP A 170 2.46 -27.16 -19.47
CA ASP A 170 2.53 -28.25 -18.52
C ASP A 170 4.03 -28.54 -18.23
N LEU A 171 4.27 -29.35 -17.20
CA LEU A 171 5.48 -30.17 -16.94
C LEU A 171 6.64 -29.49 -16.18
N ILE A 172 6.90 -29.74 -14.89
CA ILE A 172 7.21 -30.99 -14.13
C ILE A 172 8.72 -31.32 -14.10
N ASN A 173 9.30 -31.02 -12.92
CA ASN A 173 10.19 -31.84 -12.07
C ASN A 173 11.71 -32.00 -12.29
N LYS A 174 12.35 -32.11 -11.11
CA LYS A 174 13.61 -32.79 -10.72
C LYS A 174 14.89 -31.95 -10.94
N THR A 175 15.87 -31.84 -10.04
CA THR A 175 16.27 -32.68 -8.89
C THR A 175 17.37 -32.00 -8.06
N ASP A 176 17.45 -32.40 -6.79
CA ASP A 176 18.67 -32.67 -6.00
C ASP A 176 19.55 -31.55 -5.36
N ARG A 177 19.32 -31.41 -4.05
CA ARG A 177 20.25 -31.74 -2.93
C ARG A 177 21.60 -31.00 -2.80
N ILE A 178 21.57 -30.03 -1.87
CA ILE A 178 22.33 -29.94 -0.61
C ILE A 178 23.87 -30.09 -0.66
N LYS A 179 24.58 -29.09 -0.09
CA LYS A 179 25.59 -29.32 0.98
C LYS A 179 25.85 -28.06 1.83
N ARG A 180 25.56 -28.21 3.13
CA ARG A 180 25.84 -27.33 4.27
C ARG A 180 27.33 -27.35 4.65
N SER A 181 27.79 -26.27 5.31
CA SER A 181 28.73 -26.31 6.44
C SER A 181 28.71 -24.96 7.18
N LYS A 182 27.96 -24.80 8.29
CA LYS A 182 28.45 -24.76 9.70
C LYS A 182 29.87 -24.19 9.88
N THR A 183 30.05 -23.22 10.79
CA THR A 183 30.61 -23.44 12.17
C THR A 183 30.58 -22.14 13.02
N LYS A 184 30.11 -22.29 14.28
CA LYS A 184 30.40 -21.64 15.60
C LYS A 184 31.12 -20.26 15.61
N GLY A 185 30.80 -19.27 16.44
CA GLY A 185 30.17 -19.27 17.76
C GLY A 185 31.20 -18.90 18.83
N THR A 186 31.04 -17.76 19.52
CA THR A 186 31.66 -17.47 20.82
C THR A 186 30.88 -16.36 21.55
N GLU A 187 30.45 -16.71 22.76
CA GLU A 187 29.77 -15.89 23.77
C GLU A 187 30.76 -14.97 24.51
N TYR A 188 30.27 -13.85 25.03
CA TYR A 188 30.83 -13.18 26.21
C TYR A 188 29.70 -12.68 27.12
N VAL A 189 29.77 -13.11 28.38
CA VAL A 189 28.89 -12.78 29.51
C VAL A 189 29.51 -11.61 30.28
N VAL A 190 28.72 -10.59 30.66
CA VAL A 190 29.07 -9.69 31.78
C VAL A 190 27.83 -9.40 32.64
N SER A 191 28.14 -9.34 33.93
CA SER A 191 27.40 -9.38 35.19
C SER A 191 26.32 -8.33 35.47
N VAL A 192 25.34 -8.78 36.24
CA VAL A 192 24.20 -8.09 36.84
C VAL A 192 24.59 -7.34 38.12
N SER A 193 24.06 -6.12 38.28
CA SER A 193 23.78 -5.56 39.60
C SER A 193 22.51 -4.69 39.55
N SER A 194 21.53 -5.06 40.37
CA SER A 194 20.27 -4.35 40.63
C SER A 194 20.33 -3.76 42.04
N PRO A 195 19.69 -2.60 42.27
CA PRO A 195 18.98 -2.40 43.52
C PRO A 195 17.54 -1.90 43.30
N PHE A 196 16.61 -2.57 43.97
CA PHE A 196 15.18 -2.24 44.00
C PHE A 196 14.86 -1.01 44.85
N GLY A 197 13.91 -0.19 44.36
CA GLY A 197 12.84 0.45 45.16
C GLY A 197 12.59 1.94 44.86
N PRO A 198 11.37 2.50 45.04
CA PRO A 198 10.01 1.92 45.11
C PRO A 198 9.09 2.42 43.97
N GLN A 199 7.96 1.73 43.79
CA GLN A 199 6.99 1.96 42.72
C GLN A 199 6.03 3.15 42.92
N VAL A 200 5.47 3.57 41.78
CA VAL A 200 4.17 4.22 41.52
C VAL A 200 4.14 5.76 41.51
N GLN A 201 4.30 6.32 40.31
CA GLN A 201 3.29 7.22 39.73
C GLN A 201 3.13 6.88 38.24
N ASN A 202 1.87 6.79 37.79
CA ASN A 202 1.42 6.35 36.47
C ASN A 202 2.24 6.95 35.31
N GLU A 203 3.17 6.16 34.78
CA GLU A 203 3.78 6.43 33.49
C GLU A 203 2.81 6.00 32.39
N VAL A 204 2.34 6.98 31.62
CA VAL A 204 1.73 6.75 30.31
C VAL A 204 2.77 5.98 29.47
N PRO A 205 2.44 4.84 28.83
CA PRO A 205 3.45 4.03 28.15
C PRO A 205 4.14 4.89 27.10
N TYR A 206 5.46 4.98 27.19
CA TYR A 206 6.32 5.57 26.18
C TYR A 206 6.07 4.79 24.88
N TYR A 207 5.21 5.29 24.00
CA TYR A 207 5.03 4.72 22.67
C TYR A 207 6.37 4.84 21.94
N HIS A 208 7.12 3.75 21.85
CA HIS A 208 8.20 3.66 20.88
C HIS A 208 7.56 3.98 19.52
N THR A 209 7.98 5.11 18.94
CA THR A 209 7.54 5.49 17.60
C THR A 209 7.86 4.30 16.69
N PRO A 210 6.88 3.82 15.90
CA PRO A 210 7.14 2.67 15.05
C PRO A 210 8.34 2.94 14.15
N ILE A 211 9.12 1.90 13.88
CA ILE A 211 10.29 1.93 13.01
C ILE A 211 10.00 1.15 11.74
N GLY A 212 10.55 1.60 10.62
CA GLY A 212 10.45 0.94 9.33
C GLY A 212 11.77 0.40 8.83
N LEU A 213 11.73 -0.32 7.71
CA LEU A 213 12.90 -0.89 7.04
C LEU A 213 13.36 0.01 5.89
N ILE A 214 14.67 0.19 5.71
CA ILE A 214 15.22 0.85 4.51
C ILE A 214 15.11 -0.11 3.33
N TRP A 215 14.57 0.36 2.21
CA TRP A 215 14.47 -0.43 0.98
C TRP A 215 15.84 -0.79 0.42
N ASP A 216 16.05 -2.08 0.18
CA ASP A 216 17.14 -2.63 -0.61
C ASP A 216 16.77 -2.57 -2.10
N GLY A 217 17.35 -1.59 -2.79
CA GLY A 217 17.16 -1.39 -4.23
C GLY A 217 17.91 -2.40 -5.12
N GLN A 218 18.84 -3.20 -4.58
CA GLN A 218 19.51 -4.25 -5.34
C GLN A 218 18.67 -5.53 -5.38
N ASN A 219 18.02 -5.85 -4.26
CA ASN A 219 17.22 -7.07 -4.12
C ASN A 219 15.71 -6.84 -4.08
N TYR A 220 15.25 -5.60 -4.26
CA TYR A 220 13.83 -5.20 -4.24
C TYR A 220 13.09 -5.69 -2.98
N SER A 221 13.52 -5.23 -1.80
CA SER A 221 12.98 -5.73 -0.52
C SER A 221 11.57 -5.26 -0.13
N CYS A 222 10.93 -4.39 -0.91
CA CYS A 222 9.71 -3.67 -0.50
C CYS A 222 8.57 -4.53 0.06
N ALA A 223 8.34 -5.74 -0.50
CA ALA A 223 7.33 -6.67 0.04
C ALA A 223 7.70 -7.20 1.44
N TYR A 224 8.98 -7.48 1.68
CA TYR A 224 9.48 -7.84 3.02
C TYR A 224 9.41 -6.66 3.97
N ASP A 225 9.82 -5.48 3.49
CA ASP A 225 9.87 -4.26 4.30
C ASP A 225 8.49 -3.92 4.86
N THR A 226 7.46 -3.96 4.02
CA THR A 226 6.08 -3.67 4.42
C THR A 226 5.51 -4.69 5.40
N LEU A 227 5.60 -5.99 5.08
CA LEU A 227 5.06 -7.03 5.94
C LEU A 227 5.78 -7.09 7.29
N PHE A 228 7.11 -7.06 7.31
CA PHE A 228 7.89 -7.16 8.54
C PHE A 228 7.79 -5.91 9.40
N THR A 229 7.63 -4.72 8.80
CA THR A 229 7.34 -3.49 9.55
C THR A 229 5.99 -3.59 10.29
N ILE A 230 4.96 -4.13 9.64
CA ILE A 230 3.65 -4.36 10.30
C ILE A 230 3.78 -5.39 11.43
N ILE A 231 4.44 -6.54 11.19
CA ILE A 231 4.60 -7.58 12.22
C ILE A 231 5.45 -7.06 13.40
N HIS A 232 6.53 -6.32 13.13
CA HIS A 232 7.34 -5.68 14.17
C HIS A 232 6.51 -4.67 14.97
N HIS A 233 5.68 -3.86 14.32
CA HIS A 233 4.79 -2.95 15.03
C HIS A 233 3.84 -3.70 15.97
N ILE A 234 3.19 -4.76 15.48
CA ILE A 234 2.32 -5.63 16.30
C ILE A 234 3.09 -6.18 17.51
N TRP A 235 4.27 -6.74 17.29
CA TRP A 235 5.13 -7.29 18.33
C TRP A 235 5.53 -6.23 19.36
N SER A 236 5.92 -5.03 18.92
CA SER A 236 6.40 -3.94 19.79
C SER A 236 5.34 -3.41 20.77
N LEU A 237 4.05 -3.69 20.53
CA LEU A 237 2.97 -3.30 21.43
C LEU A 237 2.91 -4.17 22.69
N ASP A 238 3.29 -5.44 22.58
CA ASP A 238 3.34 -6.39 23.70
C ASP A 238 4.32 -7.54 23.36
N PRO A 239 5.64 -7.30 23.48
CA PRO A 239 6.66 -8.28 23.09
C PRO A 239 6.49 -9.64 23.77
N HIS A 240 6.10 -9.67 25.04
CA HIS A 240 5.90 -10.91 25.77
C HIS A 240 4.79 -11.78 25.15
N THR A 241 3.60 -11.22 24.95
CA THR A 241 2.48 -11.96 24.35
C THR A 241 2.79 -12.37 22.91
N TRP A 242 3.45 -11.50 22.14
CA TRP A 242 3.71 -11.77 20.72
C TRP A 242 4.90 -12.71 20.49
N ASN A 243 5.85 -12.81 21.42
CA ASN A 243 6.86 -13.86 21.42
C ASN A 243 6.18 -15.24 21.45
N ASP A 244 5.33 -15.48 22.46
CA ASP A 244 4.64 -16.76 22.63
C ASP A 244 3.75 -17.11 21.42
N ARG A 245 3.07 -16.13 20.85
CA ARG A 245 2.17 -16.34 19.70
C ARG A 245 2.90 -16.59 18.39
N LEU A 246 4.00 -15.88 18.12
CA LEU A 246 4.68 -15.91 16.82
C LEU A 246 5.81 -16.92 16.76
N GLN A 247 6.52 -17.18 17.87
CA GLN A 247 7.69 -18.06 17.90
C GLN A 247 7.37 -19.50 17.47
N HIS A 248 6.12 -19.94 17.61
CA HIS A 248 5.70 -21.30 17.31
C HIS A 248 4.90 -21.46 16.01
N MET A 249 4.70 -20.38 15.24
CA MET A 249 3.96 -20.46 13.97
C MET A 249 4.82 -21.09 12.86
N THR A 250 5.98 -20.49 12.57
CA THR A 250 6.93 -20.95 11.55
C THR A 250 8.36 -20.65 11.98
N ASP A 251 9.33 -21.31 11.33
CA ASP A 251 10.75 -20.97 11.51
C ASP A 251 11.04 -19.50 11.13
N PHE A 252 10.26 -18.93 10.19
CA PHE A 252 10.39 -17.53 9.77
C PHE A 252 9.91 -16.56 10.85
N THR A 253 8.76 -16.82 11.47
CA THR A 253 8.26 -15.97 12.57
C THR A 253 9.11 -16.11 13.82
N ALA A 254 9.62 -17.31 14.12
CA ALA A 254 10.62 -17.51 15.17
C ALA A 254 11.89 -16.68 14.89
N ALA A 255 12.36 -16.67 13.64
CA ALA A 255 13.53 -15.89 13.25
C ALA A 255 13.29 -14.38 13.30
N LEU A 256 12.07 -13.92 12.97
CA LEU A 256 11.64 -12.53 13.13
C LEU A 256 11.63 -12.13 14.60
N VAL A 257 10.93 -12.86 15.47
CA VAL A 257 10.85 -12.60 16.92
C VAL A 257 12.24 -12.47 17.53
N ASN A 258 13.10 -13.47 17.30
CA ASN A 258 14.47 -13.45 17.82
C ASN A 258 15.29 -12.27 17.28
N GLY A 259 15.06 -11.86 16.04
CA GLY A 259 15.71 -10.68 15.48
C GLY A 259 15.15 -9.37 16.02
N PHE A 260 13.85 -9.29 16.32
CA PHE A 260 13.24 -8.12 16.96
C PHE A 260 13.77 -7.93 18.37
N GLU A 261 13.90 -9.00 19.15
CA GLU A 261 14.53 -8.97 20.47
C GLU A 261 15.98 -8.50 20.40
N GLN A 262 16.78 -9.08 19.49
CA GLN A 262 18.18 -8.65 19.28
C GLN A 262 18.26 -7.19 18.85
N HIS A 263 17.35 -6.74 17.98
CA HIS A 263 17.29 -5.35 17.54
C HIS A 263 16.95 -4.41 18.70
N ALA A 264 15.97 -4.75 19.53
CA ALA A 264 15.60 -3.99 20.72
C ALA A 264 16.75 -3.87 21.74
N HIS A 265 17.62 -4.88 21.81
CA HIS A 265 18.85 -4.87 22.61
C HIS A 265 20.06 -4.24 21.89
N GLY A 266 19.89 -3.71 20.68
CA GLY A 266 20.97 -3.09 19.90
C GLY A 266 22.03 -4.07 19.37
N LEU A 267 21.73 -5.37 19.36
CA LEU A 267 22.65 -6.43 18.92
C LEU A 267 22.65 -6.61 17.39
N CYS A 268 21.59 -6.19 16.72
CA CYS A 268 21.47 -6.24 15.26
C CYS A 268 20.66 -5.07 14.71
N THR A 269 20.75 -4.83 13.40
CA THR A 269 19.88 -3.86 12.72
C THR A 269 18.57 -4.54 12.30
N PHE A 270 17.50 -3.76 12.16
CA PHE A 270 16.24 -4.31 11.67
C PHE A 270 16.39 -4.88 10.24
N GLU A 271 17.21 -4.23 9.40
CA GLU A 271 17.53 -4.74 8.06
C GLU A 271 18.23 -6.11 8.12
N SER A 272 19.14 -6.32 9.06
CA SER A 272 19.80 -7.63 9.21
C SER A 272 18.83 -8.75 9.62
N THR A 273 17.80 -8.43 10.42
CA THR A 273 16.71 -9.37 10.74
C THR A 273 15.92 -9.74 9.49
N ARG A 274 15.52 -8.73 8.69
CA ARG A 274 14.83 -8.95 7.41
C ARG A 274 15.67 -9.81 6.48
N ASP A 275 16.95 -9.47 6.31
CA ASP A 275 17.84 -10.15 5.36
C ASP A 275 18.11 -11.60 5.78
N ARG A 276 18.17 -11.88 7.08
CA ARG A 276 18.22 -13.24 7.61
C ARG A 276 17.00 -14.06 7.20
N VAL A 277 15.79 -13.52 7.43
CA VAL A 277 14.54 -14.21 7.10
C VAL A 277 14.38 -14.35 5.59
N ARG A 278 14.81 -13.35 4.82
CA ARG A 278 14.86 -13.41 3.36
C ARG A 278 15.77 -14.54 2.87
N SER A 279 16.95 -14.70 3.46
CA SER A 279 17.84 -15.82 3.13
C SER A 279 17.18 -17.17 3.38
N MET A 280 16.49 -17.32 4.52
CA MET A 280 15.75 -18.55 4.83
C MET A 280 14.64 -18.82 3.81
N LEU A 281 13.91 -17.78 3.39
CA LEU A 281 12.85 -17.89 2.38
C LEU A 281 13.42 -18.26 1.00
N TYR A 282 14.54 -17.66 0.59
CA TYR A 282 15.25 -18.04 -0.63
C TYR A 282 15.73 -19.49 -0.59
N GLU A 283 16.32 -19.93 0.52
CA GLU A 283 16.75 -21.33 0.69
C GLU A 283 15.57 -22.32 0.61
N SER A 284 14.40 -21.92 1.09
CA SER A 284 13.19 -22.75 1.07
C SER A 284 12.52 -22.79 -0.30
N SER A 285 12.39 -21.64 -0.97
CA SER A 285 11.73 -21.52 -2.28
C SER A 285 12.39 -20.43 -3.15
N PRO A 286 13.52 -20.73 -3.81
CA PRO A 286 14.28 -19.76 -4.58
C PRO A 286 13.49 -19.10 -5.71
N ALA A 287 12.56 -19.85 -6.32
CA ALA A 287 11.73 -19.36 -7.42
C ALA A 287 10.69 -18.33 -6.97
N SER A 288 10.18 -18.46 -5.74
CA SER A 288 9.18 -17.55 -5.17
C SER A 288 9.82 -16.35 -4.48
N PHE A 289 11.04 -16.52 -3.95
CA PHE A 289 11.78 -15.50 -3.19
C PHE A 289 13.19 -15.25 -3.73
N PRO A 290 13.36 -14.94 -5.03
CA PRO A 290 14.68 -14.77 -5.64
C PRO A 290 15.47 -13.59 -5.06
N TYR A 291 16.80 -13.64 -5.19
CA TYR A 291 17.68 -12.48 -5.02
C TYR A 291 17.78 -11.67 -6.32
N GLY A 292 18.22 -10.42 -6.19
CA GLY A 292 18.33 -9.48 -7.30
C GLY A 292 17.04 -8.68 -7.54
N PRO A 293 16.99 -7.90 -8.63
CA PRO A 293 15.92 -6.95 -8.93
C PRO A 293 14.67 -7.66 -9.47
N SER A 294 14.13 -8.58 -8.69
CA SER A 294 12.90 -9.33 -8.99
C SER A 294 11.84 -9.00 -7.95
N LEU A 295 10.66 -8.64 -8.44
CA LEU A 295 9.49 -8.48 -7.57
C LEU A 295 9.05 -9.85 -7.05
N ILE A 296 8.48 -9.84 -5.86
CA ILE A 296 7.84 -11.01 -5.26
C ILE A 296 6.37 -10.72 -4.97
N SER A 297 5.59 -11.78 -4.88
CA SER A 297 4.20 -11.73 -4.44
C SER A 297 4.16 -11.57 -2.92
N ILE A 298 3.59 -10.46 -2.43
CA ILE A 298 3.38 -10.31 -0.99
C ILE A 298 2.38 -11.33 -0.44
N TYR A 299 1.45 -11.80 -1.29
CA TYR A 299 0.54 -12.89 -0.96
C TYR A 299 1.32 -14.18 -0.67
N ASP A 300 2.29 -14.54 -1.52
CA ASP A 300 3.09 -15.76 -1.32
C ASP A 300 4.02 -15.61 -0.11
N LEU A 301 4.57 -14.40 0.11
CA LEU A 301 5.33 -14.07 1.31
C LEU A 301 4.49 -14.27 2.59
N ALA A 302 3.27 -13.73 2.61
CA ALA A 302 2.36 -13.91 3.74
C ALA A 302 1.95 -15.39 3.92
N CYS A 303 1.78 -16.15 2.83
CA CYS A 303 1.47 -17.58 2.89
C CYS A 303 2.57 -18.38 3.60
N GLU A 304 3.83 -18.06 3.35
CA GLU A 304 4.97 -18.74 3.96
C GLU A 304 5.19 -18.30 5.41
N VAL A 305 5.18 -16.99 5.67
CA VAL A 305 5.51 -16.42 6.98
C VAL A 305 4.37 -16.66 7.99
N LEU A 306 3.11 -16.44 7.58
CA LEU A 306 1.92 -16.55 8.44
C LEU A 306 1.23 -17.91 8.30
N ARG A 307 2.00 -18.98 8.11
CA ARG A 307 1.49 -20.35 8.12
C ARG A 307 1.26 -20.82 9.56
N THR A 308 0.21 -21.61 9.77
CA THR A 308 -0.10 -22.26 11.04
C THR A 308 0.37 -23.72 11.06
N PRO A 309 0.75 -24.25 12.24
CA PRO A 309 1.15 -25.65 12.39
C PRO A 309 -0.02 -26.62 12.16
N HIS A 310 -1.26 -26.17 12.26
CA HIS A 310 -2.48 -26.97 12.04
C HIS A 310 -3.34 -26.36 10.94
N VAL A 311 -4.34 -27.09 10.43
CA VAL A 311 -5.32 -26.55 9.48
C VAL A 311 -6.09 -25.41 10.14
N SER A 312 -5.94 -24.19 9.61
CA SER A 312 -6.59 -22.99 10.13
C SER A 312 -8.00 -22.84 9.57
N THR A 313 -8.20 -23.18 8.29
CA THR A 313 -9.46 -22.95 7.59
C THR A 313 -9.89 -24.14 6.75
N GLU A 314 -11.21 -24.34 6.67
CA GLU A 314 -11.87 -25.33 5.82
C GLU A 314 -12.89 -24.64 4.92
N ARG A 315 -12.99 -25.10 3.67
CA ARG A 315 -14.04 -24.67 2.74
C ARG A 315 -15.04 -25.79 2.57
N ILE A 316 -16.28 -25.58 2.99
CA ILE A 316 -17.37 -26.57 2.89
C ILE A 316 -18.46 -26.06 1.94
N LYS A 317 -19.18 -26.98 1.28
CA LYS A 317 -20.34 -26.59 0.46
C LYS A 317 -21.59 -26.56 1.32
N ILE A 318 -22.36 -25.49 1.20
CA ILE A 318 -23.69 -25.38 1.78
C ILE A 318 -24.71 -25.05 0.69
N CYS A 319 -25.91 -25.61 0.79
CA CYS A 319 -27.05 -25.23 -0.04
C CYS A 319 -27.92 -24.22 0.69
N ARG A 320 -28.04 -23.01 0.14
CA ARG A 320 -28.85 -21.95 0.76
C ARG A 320 -30.36 -22.16 0.60
N ASN A 321 -30.77 -23.13 -0.23
CA ASN A 321 -32.19 -23.46 -0.44
C ASN A 321 -32.70 -24.52 0.55
N CYS A 322 -31.99 -25.64 0.70
CA CYS A 322 -32.41 -26.75 1.57
C CYS A 322 -31.50 -26.99 2.79
N GLN A 323 -30.55 -26.10 3.04
CA GLN A 323 -29.58 -26.17 4.16
C GLN A 323 -28.71 -27.44 4.19
N TRP A 324 -28.67 -28.21 3.09
CA TRP A 324 -27.74 -29.32 2.94
C TRP A 324 -26.30 -28.82 3.05
N THR A 325 -25.49 -29.51 3.84
CA THR A 325 -24.06 -29.23 4.01
C THR A 325 -23.28 -30.49 3.62
N ASP A 326 -22.17 -30.31 2.92
CA ASP A 326 -21.27 -31.41 2.57
C ASP A 326 -20.51 -31.88 3.81
N ASN A 327 -20.38 -33.19 3.99
CA ASN A 327 -19.75 -33.77 5.18
C ASN A 327 -18.22 -33.62 5.16
N ALA A 328 -17.64 -33.41 3.99
CA ALA A 328 -16.20 -33.27 3.81
C ALA A 328 -15.85 -31.86 3.28
N PRO A 329 -14.76 -31.24 3.79
CA PRO A 329 -14.27 -30.00 3.24
C PRO A 329 -13.76 -30.22 1.80
N VAL A 330 -14.07 -29.25 0.95
CA VAL A 330 -13.63 -29.16 -0.45
C VAL A 330 -12.14 -28.86 -0.53
N SER A 331 -11.66 -28.05 0.41
CA SER A 331 -10.24 -27.74 0.57
C SER A 331 -9.97 -27.34 2.01
N THR A 332 -8.77 -27.66 2.49
CA THR A 332 -8.24 -27.21 3.78
C THR A 332 -7.04 -26.29 3.53
N ASN A 333 -6.83 -25.32 4.40
CA ASN A 333 -5.69 -24.42 4.31
C ASN A 333 -5.04 -24.21 5.69
N ARG A 334 -3.73 -24.03 5.69
CA ARG A 334 -2.88 -23.74 6.87
C ARG A 334 -2.38 -22.29 6.86
N THR A 335 -2.83 -21.46 5.94
CA THR A 335 -2.47 -20.03 5.93
C THR A 335 -3.51 -19.22 6.69
N CYS A 336 -3.10 -18.14 7.33
CA CYS A 336 -4.01 -17.16 7.92
C CYS A 336 -4.56 -16.15 6.90
N ILE A 337 -4.58 -16.51 5.61
CA ILE A 337 -4.98 -15.61 4.54
C ILE A 337 -6.44 -15.83 4.19
N ILE A 338 -7.18 -14.72 4.12
CA ILE A 338 -8.58 -14.69 3.73
C ILE A 338 -8.70 -13.77 2.53
N SER A 339 -9.06 -14.32 1.37
CA SER A 339 -9.31 -13.52 0.17
C SER A 339 -10.76 -13.05 0.14
N ILE A 340 -10.97 -11.73 0.10
CA ILE A 340 -12.31 -11.12 0.10
C ILE A 340 -12.59 -10.49 -1.27
N GLY A 341 -13.73 -10.85 -1.86
CA GLY A 341 -14.20 -10.31 -3.15
C GLY A 341 -15.31 -9.25 -3.04
N TYR A 342 -15.58 -8.73 -1.83
CA TYR A 342 -16.68 -7.80 -1.55
C TYR A 342 -16.16 -6.38 -1.28
N THR A 343 -17.07 -5.41 -1.34
CA THR A 343 -16.79 -3.98 -1.11
C THR A 343 -16.64 -3.61 0.38
N GLU A 344 -17.09 -4.46 1.30
CA GLU A 344 -17.01 -4.24 2.76
C GLU A 344 -16.53 -5.51 3.48
N CYS A 345 -15.48 -5.40 4.30
CA CYS A 345 -14.87 -6.54 5.00
C CYS A 345 -15.84 -7.25 5.97
N GLN A 346 -16.60 -6.50 6.78
CA GLN A 346 -17.50 -7.09 7.77
C GLN A 346 -18.68 -7.83 7.11
N SER A 347 -19.19 -7.34 5.98
CA SER A 347 -20.22 -8.02 5.21
C SER A 347 -19.76 -9.41 4.75
N TRP A 348 -18.49 -9.54 4.35
CA TRP A 348 -17.93 -10.85 4.03
C TRP A 348 -17.85 -11.77 5.25
N PHE A 349 -17.37 -11.27 6.39
CA PHE A 349 -17.22 -12.08 7.61
C PHE A 349 -18.53 -12.50 8.27
N ASN A 350 -19.64 -11.80 8.00
CA ASN A 350 -20.94 -12.20 8.52
C ASN A 350 -21.40 -13.54 7.93
N ASP A 351 -21.19 -13.72 6.63
CA ASP A 351 -21.66 -14.90 5.91
C ASP A 351 -20.52 -15.90 5.62
N CYS A 352 -19.29 -15.42 5.44
CA CYS A 352 -18.12 -16.16 4.96
C CYS A 352 -18.42 -16.98 3.69
N LEU A 353 -19.31 -16.46 2.82
CA LEU A 353 -19.84 -17.16 1.66
C LEU A 353 -19.25 -16.70 0.33
N GLU A 354 -18.78 -17.67 -0.45
CA GLU A 354 -18.50 -17.52 -1.87
C GLU A 354 -19.63 -18.15 -2.68
N HIS A 355 -20.36 -17.34 -3.45
CA HIS A 355 -21.46 -17.84 -4.29
C HIS A 355 -20.93 -18.65 -5.48
N THR A 356 -21.63 -19.74 -5.78
CA THR A 356 -21.30 -20.59 -6.93
C THR A 356 -22.54 -20.83 -7.78
N ASN A 357 -22.32 -21.31 -9.00
CA ASN A 357 -23.39 -21.79 -9.87
C ASN A 357 -23.59 -23.32 -9.76
N TYR A 358 -23.05 -23.97 -8.72
CA TYR A 358 -23.19 -25.41 -8.56
C TYR A 358 -24.62 -25.80 -8.23
N GLN A 359 -25.06 -26.90 -8.81
CA GLN A 359 -26.35 -27.51 -8.54
C GLN A 359 -26.28 -28.33 -7.24
N CYS A 360 -27.23 -28.10 -6.34
CA CYS A 360 -27.39 -28.91 -5.15
C CYS A 360 -27.89 -30.30 -5.54
N ARG A 361 -27.22 -31.36 -5.06
CA ARG A 361 -27.64 -32.75 -5.31
C ARG A 361 -28.92 -33.13 -4.57
N ASN A 362 -29.26 -32.42 -3.48
CA ASN A 362 -30.41 -32.72 -2.63
C ASN A 362 -31.72 -32.08 -3.13
N CYS A 363 -31.69 -30.80 -3.52
CA CYS A 363 -32.90 -30.08 -3.98
C CYS A 363 -32.86 -29.63 -5.45
N SER A 364 -31.81 -29.99 -6.19
CA SER A 364 -31.62 -29.67 -7.61
C SER A 364 -31.56 -28.17 -7.98
N THR A 365 -31.60 -27.26 -7.00
CA THR A 365 -31.44 -25.81 -7.22
C THR A 365 -29.97 -25.43 -7.39
N ARG A 366 -29.69 -24.41 -8.20
CA ARG A 366 -28.32 -23.85 -8.38
C ARG A 366 -28.02 -22.77 -7.36
N ASN A 367 -28.01 -23.15 -6.08
CA ASN A 367 -27.83 -22.23 -4.96
C ASN A 367 -26.88 -22.81 -3.91
N ILE A 368 -25.74 -23.35 -4.37
CA ILE A 368 -24.63 -23.78 -3.52
C ILE A 368 -23.68 -22.59 -3.30
N ALA A 369 -23.25 -22.40 -2.06
CA ALA A 369 -22.16 -21.50 -1.69
C ALA A 369 -21.04 -22.28 -1.01
N PHE A 370 -19.81 -21.78 -1.09
CA PHE A 370 -18.74 -22.25 -0.20
C PHE A 370 -18.76 -21.41 1.06
N ARG A 371 -18.79 -22.05 2.23
CA ARG A 371 -18.57 -21.40 3.53
C ARG A 371 -17.15 -21.67 3.97
N VAL A 372 -16.42 -20.61 4.32
CA VAL A 372 -15.11 -20.71 4.99
C VAL A 372 -15.37 -20.86 6.49
N GLU A 373 -14.88 -21.94 7.08
CA GLU A 373 -14.88 -22.16 8.53
C GLU A 373 -13.47 -22.02 9.08
N LEU A 374 -13.32 -21.30 10.19
CA LEU A 374 -12.07 -21.20 10.94
C LEU A 374 -12.04 -22.28 12.02
N ASN A 375 -11.17 -23.27 11.84
CA ASN A 375 -10.98 -24.35 12.80
C ASN A 375 -10.23 -23.90 14.04
N ILE A 376 -9.22 -23.05 13.84
CA ILE A 376 -8.37 -22.48 14.87
C ILE A 376 -8.28 -20.99 14.60
N THR A 377 -8.29 -20.18 15.64
CA THR A 377 -8.14 -18.73 15.51
C THR A 377 -6.65 -18.36 15.39
N PRO A 378 -6.15 -17.93 14.22
CA PRO A 378 -4.76 -17.52 14.12
C PRO A 378 -4.50 -16.19 14.83
N PRO A 379 -3.28 -15.95 15.34
CA PRO A 379 -2.98 -14.71 16.05
C PRO A 379 -2.94 -13.48 15.11
N ILE A 380 -2.68 -13.69 13.82
CA ILE A 380 -2.70 -12.66 12.77
C ILE A 380 -3.47 -13.22 11.59
N ILE A 381 -4.37 -12.42 11.01
CA ILE A 381 -5.04 -12.70 9.73
C ILE A 381 -4.55 -11.69 8.70
N PHE A 382 -4.20 -12.18 7.52
CA PHE A 382 -3.87 -11.36 6.37
C PHE A 382 -5.06 -11.38 5.40
N ILE A 383 -5.68 -10.23 5.16
CA ILE A 383 -6.82 -10.12 4.26
C ILE A 383 -6.32 -9.69 2.89
N ASP A 384 -6.53 -10.55 1.90
CA ASP A 384 -6.22 -10.28 0.50
C ASP A 384 -7.47 -9.75 -0.22
N LEU A 385 -7.48 -8.44 -0.49
CA LEU A 385 -8.61 -7.77 -1.13
C LEU A 385 -8.54 -7.96 -2.65
N ARG A 386 -9.44 -8.79 -3.19
CA ARG A 386 -9.58 -9.08 -4.63
C ARG A 386 -10.78 -8.39 -5.27
N SER A 387 -11.28 -7.33 -4.64
CA SER A 387 -12.46 -6.61 -5.13
C SER A 387 -12.14 -5.84 -6.40
N PRO A 388 -12.97 -5.94 -7.46
CA PRO A 388 -12.88 -5.07 -8.64
C PRO A 388 -13.43 -3.66 -8.36
N ALA A 389 -13.98 -3.41 -7.17
CA ALA A 389 -14.50 -2.11 -6.78
C ALA A 389 -13.38 -1.09 -6.57
N THR A 390 -13.65 0.15 -6.94
CA THR A 390 -12.70 1.28 -6.83
C THR A 390 -12.55 1.81 -5.41
N GLU A 391 -13.42 1.41 -4.49
CA GLU A 391 -13.38 1.79 -3.06
C GLU A 391 -13.71 0.57 -2.22
N VAL A 392 -12.85 0.25 -1.24
CA VAL A 392 -13.11 -0.79 -0.23
C VAL A 392 -13.14 -0.14 1.14
N GLU A 393 -14.23 -0.38 1.87
CA GLU A 393 -14.35 0.07 3.25
C GLU A 393 -13.65 -0.95 4.18
N ILE A 394 -12.57 -0.52 4.82
CA ILE A 394 -11.78 -1.32 5.75
C ILE A 394 -12.18 -0.96 7.18
N SER A 395 -12.93 -1.86 7.81
CA SER A 395 -13.28 -1.77 9.23
C SER A 395 -12.03 -1.91 10.10
N GLN A 396 -11.87 -1.03 11.09
CA GLN A 396 -10.76 -1.09 12.05
C GLN A 396 -10.88 -2.29 13.01
N GLU A 397 -12.10 -2.73 13.26
CA GLU A 397 -12.38 -3.93 14.04
C GLU A 397 -13.38 -4.79 13.29
N PHE A 398 -13.19 -6.09 13.32
CA PHE A 398 -14.16 -7.04 12.79
C PHE A 398 -14.16 -8.30 13.65
N ALA A 399 -15.34 -8.91 13.77
CA ALA A 399 -15.50 -10.14 14.51
C ALA A 399 -15.62 -11.31 13.54
N ILE A 400 -14.90 -12.39 13.83
CA ILE A 400 -15.03 -13.64 13.09
C ILE A 400 -15.49 -14.75 14.03
N ASN A 401 -16.42 -15.57 13.53
CA ASN A 401 -16.81 -16.80 14.20
C ASN A 401 -15.82 -17.91 13.84
N SER A 402 -15.09 -18.42 14.84
CA SER A 402 -14.32 -19.66 14.74
C SER A 402 -15.02 -20.78 15.52
N ARG A 403 -14.51 -22.00 15.39
CA ARG A 403 -14.99 -23.14 16.21
C ARG A 403 -14.74 -22.95 17.70
N GLU A 404 -13.81 -22.07 18.07
CA GLU A 404 -13.47 -21.72 19.45
C GLU A 404 -14.38 -20.62 20.02
N GLY A 405 -15.23 -20.02 19.18
CA GLY A 405 -16.13 -18.93 19.55
C GLY A 405 -15.98 -17.70 18.66
N ARG A 406 -16.63 -16.61 19.05
CA ARG A 406 -16.53 -15.34 18.34
C ARG A 406 -15.28 -14.60 18.82
N VAL A 407 -14.36 -14.30 17.90
CA VAL A 407 -13.12 -13.57 18.20
C VAL A 407 -13.09 -12.24 17.45
N ASN A 408 -12.68 -11.19 18.16
CA ASN A 408 -12.54 -9.85 17.60
C ASN A 408 -11.10 -9.62 17.16
N PHE A 409 -10.92 -9.17 15.92
CA PHE A 409 -9.66 -8.73 15.36
C PHE A 409 -9.64 -7.21 15.22
N VAL A 410 -8.46 -6.63 15.41
CA VAL A 410 -8.19 -5.20 15.23
C VAL A 410 -7.20 -5.03 14.08
N LEU A 411 -7.46 -4.09 13.19
CA LEU A 411 -6.58 -3.72 12.08
C LEU A 411 -5.29 -3.11 12.63
N ARG A 412 -4.16 -3.68 12.22
CA ARG A 412 -2.82 -3.21 12.64
C ARG A 412 -1.97 -2.66 11.50
N GLY A 413 -2.31 -3.01 10.26
CA GLY A 413 -1.67 -2.40 9.11
C GLY A 413 -2.38 -2.71 7.80
N VAL A 414 -2.10 -1.88 6.79
CA VAL A 414 -2.59 -2.00 5.42
C VAL A 414 -1.39 -1.96 4.49
N VAL A 415 -1.32 -2.90 3.56
CA VAL A 415 -0.30 -2.92 2.50
C VAL A 415 -0.91 -2.34 1.24
N TYR A 416 -0.18 -1.43 0.60
CA TYR A 416 -0.51 -0.86 -0.70
C TYR A 416 0.48 -1.36 -1.74
N TYR A 417 0.00 -1.57 -2.95
CA TYR A 417 0.83 -1.91 -4.09
C TYR A 417 0.51 -0.94 -5.24
N GLY A 418 1.57 -0.35 -5.81
CA GLY A 418 1.47 0.55 -6.94
C GLY A 418 2.87 0.80 -7.52
N ASP A 419 2.95 1.02 -8.84
CA ASP A 419 4.22 1.32 -9.51
C ASP A 419 5.36 0.32 -9.22
N ASN A 420 5.03 -0.98 -9.13
CA ASN A 420 5.96 -2.06 -8.77
C ASN A 420 6.64 -1.89 -7.39
N HIS A 421 5.99 -1.18 -6.48
CA HIS A 421 6.49 -0.92 -5.14
C HIS A 421 5.41 -1.19 -4.09
N PHE A 422 5.81 -1.74 -2.95
CA PHE A 422 4.93 -1.93 -1.80
C PHE A 422 5.21 -0.86 -0.74
N THR A 423 4.15 -0.26 -0.23
CA THR A 423 4.20 0.64 0.94
C THR A 423 3.19 0.17 1.98
N CYS A 424 3.28 0.64 3.22
CA CYS A 424 2.31 0.27 4.23
C CYS A 424 1.86 1.44 5.11
N ARG A 425 0.69 1.27 5.70
CA ARG A 425 0.24 2.08 6.83
C ARG A 425 0.15 1.19 8.06
N LEU A 426 0.67 1.68 9.18
CA LEU A 426 0.48 1.11 10.51
C LEU A 426 -0.73 1.78 11.15
N VAL A 427 -1.56 1.02 11.85
CA VAL A 427 -2.80 1.52 12.47
C VAL A 427 -2.78 1.21 13.96
N PHE A 428 -2.97 2.25 14.77
CA PHE A 428 -3.08 2.14 16.22
C PHE A 428 -4.11 3.15 16.75
N GLY A 429 -5.25 2.64 17.20
CA GLY A 429 -6.41 3.46 17.52
C GLY A 429 -6.87 4.26 16.30
N GLU A 430 -7.08 5.56 16.47
CA GLU A 430 -7.46 6.47 15.38
C GLU A 430 -6.29 6.95 14.53
N ASN A 431 -5.06 6.66 14.97
CA ASN A 431 -3.85 7.13 14.31
C ASN A 431 -3.37 6.14 13.26
N SER A 432 -2.82 6.68 12.17
CA SER A 432 -2.05 5.90 11.22
C SER A 432 -0.69 6.52 10.95
N TRP A 433 0.26 5.67 10.56
CA TRP A 433 1.60 6.07 10.14
C TRP A 433 1.94 5.41 8.83
N PHE A 434 2.35 6.20 7.85
CA PHE A 434 2.80 5.76 6.55
C PHE A 434 4.29 5.39 6.57
N HIS A 435 4.62 4.27 5.94
CA HIS A 435 5.98 3.83 5.75
C HIS A 435 6.23 3.44 4.28
N ASP A 436 7.30 4.01 3.76
CA ASP A 436 7.88 3.68 2.47
C ASP A 436 9.40 3.60 2.64
N GLY A 437 9.96 2.39 2.48
CA GLY A 437 11.39 2.15 2.64
C GLY A 437 12.28 2.97 1.69
N ILE A 438 11.73 3.56 0.62
CA ILE A 438 12.42 4.46 -0.31
C ILE A 438 12.44 5.88 0.26
N THR A 439 11.25 6.47 0.45
CA THR A 439 11.12 7.89 0.80
C THR A 439 11.27 8.16 2.29
N THR A 440 10.67 7.32 3.15
CA THR A 440 10.71 7.51 4.60
C THR A 440 11.90 6.81 5.26
N LYS A 441 12.57 5.89 4.55
CA LYS A 441 13.70 5.09 5.07
C LYS A 441 13.28 4.40 6.38
N ARG A 442 14.06 4.50 7.46
CA ARG A 442 13.70 3.94 8.78
C ARG A 442 12.55 4.64 9.48
N ASN A 443 12.19 5.85 9.02
CA ASN A 443 11.14 6.61 9.66
C ASN A 443 9.77 6.12 9.21
N VAL A 444 8.80 6.30 10.09
CA VAL A 444 7.38 6.04 9.84
C VAL A 444 6.68 7.36 10.10
N VAL A 445 6.05 7.92 9.07
CA VAL A 445 5.53 9.29 9.07
C VAL A 445 4.07 9.27 9.48
N ARG A 446 3.69 10.06 10.49
CA ARG A 446 2.29 10.11 10.94
C ARG A 446 1.39 10.69 9.85
N ASP A 447 0.28 10.01 9.57
CA ASP A 447 -0.65 10.26 8.45
C ASP A 447 -2.08 10.57 8.95
N SER A 448 -2.22 11.24 10.12
CA SER A 448 -3.48 11.51 10.85
C SER A 448 -4.75 11.73 10.01
N PRO A 449 -5.95 11.30 10.46
CA PRO A 449 -6.34 10.02 11.08
C PRO A 449 -6.66 8.93 10.03
N PHE A 450 -6.68 7.65 10.44
CA PHE A 450 -7.03 6.54 9.52
C PHE A 450 -8.48 6.71 9.02
N THR A 451 -8.67 6.92 7.72
CA THR A 451 -9.99 6.97 7.11
C THR A 451 -10.39 5.55 6.70
N GLN A 452 -11.60 5.11 7.08
CA GLN A 452 -12.11 3.76 6.78
C GLN A 452 -12.30 3.47 5.28
N ARG A 453 -12.16 4.50 4.41
CA ARG A 453 -12.32 4.38 2.96
C ARG A 453 -10.96 4.40 2.29
N THR A 454 -10.66 3.33 1.57
CA THR A 454 -9.41 3.15 0.82
C THR A 454 -9.70 2.94 -0.65
#